data_AF-A0A800BMI7-F1
#
_entry.id   AF-A0A800BMI7-F1
#
_cell.length_a   1.000
_cell.length_b   1.000
_cell.length_c   1.000
_cell.angle_alpha   90.00
_cell.angle_beta   90.00
_cell.angle_gamma   90.00
#
_symmetry.space_group_name_H-M   'P 1'
#
loop_
_entity.id
_entity.type
_entity.pdbx_description
1 polymer ?
#
loop_
_entity_poly.entity_id
_entity_poly.type
_entity_poly.pdbx_seq_one_letter_code
_entity_poly.pdbx_strand_id
1 'polypeptide(L)'
;MLSHLTIEDLYNRCVKLLRPAFNTRPAIFLAAINDGIVLVKDFSRNRPIFAQSIGRFLIWREAKAYRYLQGIKGVPRLYGTIQGLAIALQYVEAPTLRDEGKRRRLSPEFF
;
A
#
# COMPACT_ATOMS: atom_id res chain seq x y z
N MET A 1 8.35 13.81 3.37
CA MET A 1 8.80 12.91 4.44
C MET A 1 9.35 11.58 3.92
N LEU A 2 8.76 10.95 2.90
CA LEU A 2 9.38 9.80 2.21
C LEU A 2 10.31 10.17 1.03
N SER A 3 10.50 11.46 0.75
CA SER A 3 11.23 11.95 -0.45
C SER A 3 12.70 11.50 -0.52
N HIS A 4 13.30 11.12 0.61
CA HIS A 4 14.69 10.68 0.69
C HIS A 4 14.85 9.17 0.89
N LEU A 5 13.77 8.43 1.13
CA LEU A 5 13.84 6.98 1.36
C LEU A 5 13.70 6.23 0.03
N THR A 6 14.66 5.36 -0.24
CA THR A 6 14.61 4.43 -1.35
C THR A 6 13.74 3.22 -1.00
N ILE A 7 13.41 2.42 -2.01
CA ILE A 7 12.69 1.17 -1.78
C ILE A 7 13.51 0.20 -0.93
N GLU A 8 14.84 0.21 -1.09
CA GLU A 8 15.74 -0.67 -0.32
C GLU A 8 15.88 -0.23 1.13
N ASP A 9 15.83 1.08 1.41
CA ASP A 9 15.73 1.56 2.79
C ASP A 9 14.47 1.03 3.49
N LEU A 10 13.34 0.95 2.77
CA LEU A 10 12.09 0.41 3.29
C LEU A 10 12.16 -1.11 3.49
N TYR A 11 12.83 -1.84 2.58
CA TYR A 11 13.07 -3.28 2.76
C TYR A 11 13.99 -3.58 3.94
N ASN A 12 15.03 -2.78 4.16
CA ASN A 12 15.91 -2.91 5.33
C ASN A 12 15.17 -2.65 6.65
N ARG A 13 14.07 -1.90 6.59
CA ARG A 13 13.18 -1.61 7.73
C ARG A 13 11.90 -2.45 7.70
N CYS A 14 11.87 -3.52 6.90
CA CYS A 14 10.71 -4.38 6.77
C CYS A 14 10.44 -5.10 8.10
N VAL A 15 9.28 -4.81 8.68
CA VAL A 15 8.79 -5.46 9.91
C VAL A 15 8.05 -6.74 9.55
N LYS A 16 7.30 -6.74 8.44
CA LYS A 16 6.48 -7.89 8.04
C LYS A 16 6.20 -7.89 6.54
N LEU A 17 6.53 -8.98 5.87
CA LEU A 17 6.07 -9.24 4.50
C LEU A 17 4.64 -9.80 4.56
N LEU A 18 3.67 -9.05 4.05
CA LEU A 18 2.27 -9.49 3.97
C LEU A 18 2.04 -10.36 2.72
N ARG A 19 2.71 -10.02 1.61
CA ARG A 19 2.63 -10.77 0.37
C ARG A 19 3.87 -10.51 -0.51
N PRO A 20 4.52 -11.54 -1.06
CA PRO A 20 5.56 -11.34 -2.06
C PRO A 20 4.97 -10.83 -3.39
N ALA A 21 5.82 -10.24 -4.24
CA ALA A 21 5.43 -9.93 -5.61
C ALA A 21 5.20 -11.22 -6.40
N PHE A 22 4.18 -11.24 -7.26
CA PHE A 22 3.89 -12.40 -8.10
C PHE A 22 3.15 -11.97 -9.37
N ASN A 23 3.69 -12.31 -10.56
CA ASN A 23 3.17 -11.88 -11.86
C ASN A 23 2.95 -10.36 -11.94
N THR A 24 1.69 -9.92 -11.91
CA THR A 24 1.26 -8.52 -11.95
C THR A 24 0.87 -7.97 -10.58
N ARG A 25 0.99 -8.77 -9.53
CA ARG A 25 0.66 -8.38 -8.15
C ARG A 25 1.90 -7.78 -7.48
N PRO A 26 1.79 -6.61 -6.85
CA PRO A 26 2.90 -6.00 -6.14
C PRO A 26 3.23 -6.78 -4.87
N ALA A 27 4.47 -6.67 -4.42
CA ALA A 27 4.82 -7.00 -3.05
C ALA A 27 4.07 -6.06 -2.10
N ILE A 28 3.62 -6.59 -0.97
CA ILE A 28 2.98 -5.82 0.10
C ILE A 28 3.70 -6.14 1.39
N PHE A 29 4.21 -5.11 2.07
CA PHE A 29 4.92 -5.28 3.32
C PHE A 29 4.70 -4.08 4.25
N LEU A 30 5.00 -4.29 5.52
CA LEU A 30 5.03 -3.27 6.55
C LEU A 30 6.47 -2.86 6.80
N ALA A 31 6.73 -1.56 6.83
CA ALA A 31 8.05 -1.01 7.12
C ALA A 31 7.97 -0.01 8.28
N ALA A 32 8.98 0.00 9.13
CA ALA A 32 9.14 1.00 10.16
C ALA A 32 9.72 2.29 9.57
N ILE A 33 9.09 3.42 9.88
CA ILE A 33 9.58 4.77 9.64
C ILE A 33 9.58 5.54 10.96
N ASN A 34 10.16 6.75 10.99
CA ASN A 34 10.27 7.54 12.21
C ASN A 34 8.90 7.81 12.87
N ASP A 35 7.84 7.94 12.07
CA ASP A 35 6.48 8.22 12.53
C ASP A 35 5.61 6.95 12.75
N GLY A 36 6.23 5.76 12.81
CA GLY A 36 5.54 4.49 13.06
C GLY A 36 5.61 3.50 11.89
N ILE A 37 4.55 2.72 11.68
CA ILE A 37 4.51 1.66 10.66
C ILE A 37 3.74 2.14 9.43
N VAL A 38 4.31 1.90 8.25
CA VAL A 38 3.66 2.14 6.96
C VAL A 38 3.45 0.85 6.19
N LEU A 39 2.36 0.80 5.43
CA LEU A 39 2.11 -0.22 4.44
C LEU A 39 2.69 0.23 3.10
N VAL A 40 3.53 -0.62 2.52
CA VAL A 40 4.17 -0.38 1.22
C VAL A 40 3.62 -1.37 0.22
N LYS A 41 3.18 -0.87 -0.94
CA LYS A 41 2.92 -1.68 -2.13
C LYS A 41 3.99 -1.39 -3.15
N ASP A 42 4.74 -2.41 -3.56
CA ASP A 42 5.91 -2.27 -4.42
C ASP A 42 5.81 -3.12 -5.69
N PHE A 43 5.93 -2.46 -6.85
CA PHE A 43 6.02 -3.10 -8.16
C PHE A 43 7.45 -3.25 -8.66
N SER A 44 8.47 -2.72 -7.98
CA SER A 44 9.87 -2.79 -8.43
C SER A 44 10.38 -4.23 -8.53
N ARG A 45 9.84 -5.14 -7.71
CA ARG A 45 10.10 -6.59 -7.72
C ARG A 45 9.30 -7.36 -8.79
N ASN A 46 8.40 -6.72 -9.54
CA ASN A 46 7.71 -7.35 -10.66
C ASN A 46 8.58 -7.35 -11.92
N ARG A 47 8.13 -8.03 -12.99
CA ARG A 47 8.84 -8.03 -14.29
C ARG A 47 9.09 -6.59 -14.75
N PRO A 48 10.32 -6.22 -15.17
CA PRO A 48 10.69 -4.83 -15.46
C PRO A 48 9.75 -4.13 -16.45
N ILE A 49 9.36 -4.81 -17.54
CA ILE A 49 8.44 -4.25 -18.55
C ILE A 49 7.10 -3.88 -17.92
N PHE A 50 6.55 -4.73 -17.06
CA PHE A 50 5.29 -4.47 -16.38
C PHE A 50 5.45 -3.35 -15.34
N ALA A 51 6.50 -3.43 -14.52
CA ALA A 51 6.79 -2.45 -13.47
C ALA A 51 6.94 -1.04 -14.06
N GLN A 52 7.69 -0.89 -15.15
CA GLN A 52 7.96 0.39 -15.81
C GLN A 52 6.81 0.94 -16.64
N SER A 53 5.77 0.15 -16.91
CA SER A 53 4.58 0.56 -17.68
C SER A 53 3.34 0.61 -16.78
N ILE A 54 2.56 -0.48 -16.79
CA ILE A 54 1.29 -0.63 -16.06
C ILE A 54 1.51 -0.43 -14.56
N GLY A 55 2.62 -0.90 -13.99
CA GLY A 55 2.97 -0.69 -12.58
C GLY A 55 3.00 0.78 -12.20
N ARG A 56 3.74 1.61 -12.95
CA ARG A 56 3.81 3.07 -12.73
C ARG A 56 2.45 3.74 -12.87
N PHE A 57 1.67 3.34 -13.88
CA PHE A 57 0.30 3.86 -14.06
C PHE A 57 -0.60 3.52 -12.86
N LEU A 58 -0.55 2.28 -12.37
CA LEU A 58 -1.34 1.85 -11.21
C LEU A 58 -0.96 2.64 -9.94
N ILE A 59 0.35 2.83 -9.70
CA ILE A 59 0.84 3.65 -8.59
C ILE A 59 0.39 5.10 -8.72
N TRP A 60 0.52 5.70 -9.90
CA TRP A 60 0.06 7.07 -10.15
C TRP A 60 -1.44 7.23 -9.90
N ARG A 61 -2.24 6.30 -10.42
CA ARG A 61 -3.71 6.30 -10.26
C ARG A 61 -4.10 6.19 -8.79
N GLU A 62 -3.48 5.25 -8.06
CA GLU A 62 -3.76 5.04 -6.64
C GLU A 62 -3.33 6.25 -5.81
N ALA A 63 -2.13 6.81 -6.05
CA ALA A 63 -1.67 8.02 -5.38
C ALA A 63 -2.58 9.23 -5.69
N LYS A 64 -3.06 9.38 -6.93
CA LYS A 64 -4.03 10.43 -7.30
C LYS A 64 -5.32 10.29 -6.50
N ALA A 65 -5.86 9.08 -6.37
CA ALA A 65 -7.06 8.83 -5.58
C ALA A 65 -6.86 9.17 -4.09
N TYR A 66 -5.76 8.73 -3.47
CA TYR A 66 -5.51 9.06 -2.06
C TYR A 66 -5.27 10.55 -1.81
N ARG A 67 -4.62 11.27 -2.73
CA ARG A 67 -4.49 12.74 -2.64
C ARG A 67 -5.85 13.42 -2.71
N TYR A 68 -6.71 12.97 -3.62
CA TYR A 68 -8.06 13.53 -3.78
C TYR A 68 -8.93 13.29 -2.54
N LEU A 69 -8.82 12.12 -1.91
CA LEU A 69 -9.58 11.73 -0.72
C LEU A 69 -8.93 12.17 0.60
N GLN A 70 -7.86 12.96 0.55
CA GLN A 70 -7.12 13.38 1.74
C GLN A 70 -8.03 14.19 2.67
N GLY A 71 -8.05 13.81 3.96
CA GLY A 71 -8.87 14.45 4.99
C GLY A 71 -10.22 13.79 5.24
N ILE A 72 -10.64 12.83 4.39
CA ILE A 72 -11.84 12.04 4.64
C ILE A 72 -11.57 11.02 5.75
N LYS A 73 -12.41 11.04 6.80
CA LYS A 73 -12.33 10.08 7.91
C LYS A 73 -12.44 8.65 7.38
N GLY A 74 -11.51 7.79 7.80
CA GLY A 74 -11.46 6.39 7.39
C GLY A 74 -10.63 6.13 6.13
N VAL A 75 -10.15 7.16 5.43
CA VAL A 75 -9.20 7.00 4.32
C VAL A 75 -7.77 7.01 4.88
N PRO A 76 -6.96 5.97 4.62
CA PRO A 76 -5.56 5.94 5.04
C PRO A 76 -4.75 7.14 4.53
N ARG A 77 -3.90 7.70 5.40
CA ARG A 77 -2.97 8.77 5.00
C ARG A 77 -1.98 8.28 3.94
N LEU A 78 -1.84 9.04 2.86
CA LEU A 78 -0.76 8.85 1.88
C LEU A 78 0.52 9.53 2.37
N TYR A 79 1.60 8.77 2.48
CA TYR A 79 2.93 9.31 2.77
C TYR A 79 3.69 9.71 1.51
N GLY A 80 3.40 9.04 0.39
CA GLY A 80 3.97 9.36 -0.92
C GLY A 80 4.19 8.15 -1.80
N THR A 81 4.89 8.39 -2.91
CA THR A 81 5.31 7.38 -3.88
C THR A 81 6.82 7.33 -3.97
N ILE A 82 7.41 6.15 -4.15
CA ILE A 82 8.85 5.95 -4.31
C ILE A 82 9.13 5.65 -5.78
N GLN A 83 9.76 6.60 -6.47
CA GLN A 83 10.13 6.53 -7.90
C GLN A 83 8.97 6.18 -8.86
N GLY A 84 7.73 6.33 -8.40
CA GLY A 84 6.53 5.88 -9.13
C GLY A 84 6.37 4.36 -9.23
N LEU A 85 7.20 3.57 -8.55
CA LEU A 85 7.13 2.10 -8.55
C LEU A 85 6.53 1.53 -7.27
N ALA A 86 6.56 2.30 -6.18
CA ALA A 86 5.91 1.93 -4.94
C ALA A 86 5.08 3.09 -4.37
N ILE A 87 4.10 2.74 -3.54
CA ILE A 87 3.27 3.67 -2.77
C ILE A 87 3.29 3.26 -1.31
N ALA A 88 3.40 4.26 -0.43
CA ALA A 88 3.43 4.07 1.01
C ALA A 88 2.25 4.78 1.67
N LEU A 89 1.51 4.01 2.47
CA LEU A 89 0.25 4.39 3.08
C LEU A 89 0.30 4.14 4.58
N GLN A 90 -0.57 4.79 5.33
CA GLN A 90 -0.84 4.45 6.72
C GLN A 90 -1.20 2.98 6.85
N TYR A 91 -0.51 2.30 7.76
CA TYR A 91 -0.95 0.98 8.19
C TYR A 91 -2.16 1.13 9.11
N VAL A 92 -3.22 0.39 8.79
CA VAL A 92 -4.42 0.28 9.61
C VAL A 92 -4.45 -1.15 10.14
N GLU A 93 -4.30 -1.28 11.46
CA GLU A 93 -4.38 -2.56 12.15
C GLU A 93 -5.86 -2.95 12.32
N ALA A 94 -6.47 -3.38 11.23
CA ALA A 94 -7.84 -3.85 11.19
C ALA A 94 -7.94 -5.20 10.47
N PRO A 95 -8.88 -6.07 10.87
CA PRO A 95 -9.22 -7.28 10.13
C PRO A 95 -9.63 -6.95 8.70
N THR A 96 -9.36 -7.87 7.77
CA THR A 96 -9.84 -7.69 6.40
C THR A 96 -11.35 -7.94 6.35
N LEU A 97 -12.06 -7.32 5.40
CA LEU A 97 -13.49 -7.57 5.19
C LEU A 97 -13.80 -9.05 4.93
N ARG A 98 -12.85 -9.79 4.34
CA ARG A 98 -12.98 -11.23 4.13
C ARG A 98 -12.96 -12.01 5.44
N ASP A 99 -12.18 -11.56 6.42
CA ASP A 99 -12.12 -12.18 7.75
C ASP A 99 -13.35 -11.81 8.58
N GLU A 100 -13.82 -10.56 8.49
CA GLU A 100 -15.01 -10.06 9.18
C GLU A 100 -16.31 -10.65 8.65
N GLY A 101 -16.45 -10.82 7.32
CA GLY A 101 -17.64 -11.44 6.71
C GLY A 101 -17.87 -12.89 7.14
N LYS A 102 -16.86 -13.55 7.70
CA LYS A 102 -16.98 -14.86 8.34
C LYS A 102 -17.44 -14.77 9.81
N ARG A 103 -17.24 -13.62 10.46
CA ARG A 103 -17.46 -13.41 11.90
C ARG A 103 -18.75 -12.65 12.21
N ARG A 104 -19.24 -11.79 11.31
CA ARG A 104 -20.47 -11.01 11.47
C ARG A 104 -21.28 -11.01 10.18
N ARG A 105 -22.58 -11.32 10.28
CA ARG A 105 -23.55 -11.01 9.22
C ARG A 105 -23.82 -9.51 9.26
N LEU A 106 -23.75 -8.87 8.10
CA LEU A 106 -24.18 -7.48 7.93
C LEU A 106 -25.69 -7.42 8.19
N SER A 107 -26.16 -6.34 8.80
CA SER A 107 -27.59 -6.17 9.04
C SER A 107 -28.35 -5.99 7.72
N PRO A 108 -29.66 -6.29 7.68
CA PRO A 108 -30.47 -6.08 6.49
C PRO A 108 -30.44 -4.63 5.98
N GLU A 109 -30.24 -3.63 6.84
CA GLU A 109 -30.19 -2.22 6.42
C GLU A 109 -28.96 -1.86 5.56
N PHE A 110 -27.97 -2.77 5.46
CA PHE A 110 -26.79 -2.58 4.62
C PHE A 110 -27.04 -2.88 3.13
N PHE A 111 -28.09 -3.64 2.79
CA PHE A 111 -28.41 -4.09 1.43
C PHE A 111 -29.70 -3.45 0.91
#